data_AF-A0A927Y301-F1
#
_entry.id   AF-A0A927Y301-F1
#
_cell.length_a   1.000
_cell.length_b   1.000
_cell.length_c   1.000
_cell.angle_alpha   90.00
_cell.angle_beta   90.00
_cell.angle_gamma   90.00
#
_symmetry.space_group_name_H-M   'P 1'
#
loop_
_entity.id
_entity.type
_entity.pdbx_description
1 polymer ?
#
loop_
_entity_poly.entity_id
_entity_poly.type
_entity_poly.pdbx_seq_one_letter_code
_entity_poly.pdbx_strand_id
1 'polypeptide(L)'
;MIRTLIYIISIIANAVYFSILKMDLYTDRYHLPDGEMGVHTRSPIESLYTADNPVLFYLQILAMIISTAAALLLIFGVKRRIVKIVWVCGMIASTAIFIMILVY
;
A
#
# COMPACT_ATOMS: atom_id res chain seq x y z
N MET A 1 26.53 3.73 6.20
CA MET A 1 25.34 4.46 6.71
C MET A 1 24.27 4.68 5.65
N ILE A 2 24.57 5.32 4.50
CA ILE A 2 23.57 5.66 3.46
C ILE A 2 22.71 4.45 3.00
N ARG A 3 23.33 3.28 2.80
CA ARG A 3 22.61 2.07 2.34
C ARG A 3 21.56 1.58 3.34
N THR A 4 21.88 1.61 4.63
CA THR A 4 20.95 1.21 5.71
C THR A 4 19.78 2.17 5.80
N LEU A 5 20.03 3.48 5.62
CA LEU A 5 18.99 4.51 5.62
C LEU A 5 17.94 4.26 4.52
N ILE A 6 18.37 3.86 3.32
CA ILE A 6 17.46 3.54 2.21
C ILE A 6 16.51 2.39 2.58
N TYR A 7 17.01 1.35 3.26
CA TYR A 7 16.17 0.23 3.68
C TYR A 7 15.16 0.65 4.76
N ILE A 8 15.56 1.49 5.70
CA ILE A 8 14.65 2.03 6.73
C ILE A 8 13.54 2.88 6.08
N ILE A 9 13.90 3.77 5.15
CA ILE A 9 12.92 4.58 4.41
C ILE A 9 11.94 3.70 3.64
N SER A 10 12.40 2.59 3.06
CA SER A 10 11.50 1.68 2.34
C SER A 10 10.46 1.02 3.25
N ILE A 11 10.83 0.68 4.49
CA ILE A 11 9.90 0.13 5.49
C ILE A 11 8.88 1.19 5.90
N ILE A 12 9.34 2.43 6.12
CA ILE A 12 8.46 3.56 6.46
C ILE A 12 7.47 3.83 5.32
N ALA A 13 7.94 3.84 4.07
CA ALA A 13 7.08 4.05 2.90
C ALA A 13 5.95 3.01 2.82
N ASN A 14 6.28 1.73 3.02
CA ASN A 14 5.30 0.65 3.06
C ASN A 14 4.25 0.83 4.19
N ALA A 15 4.69 1.24 5.39
CA ALA A 15 3.78 1.53 6.49
C ALA A 15 2.85 2.72 6.17
N VAL A 16 3.38 3.75 5.51
CA VAL A 16 2.61 4.91 5.06
C VAL A 16 1.59 4.49 4.00
N TYR A 17 1.97 3.68 3.00
CA TYR A 17 1.04 3.17 2.00
C TYR A 17 -0.15 2.45 2.63
N PHE A 18 0.11 1.54 3.57
CA PHE A 18 -0.96 0.83 4.26
C PHE A 18 -1.87 1.75 5.08
N SER A 19 -1.28 2.75 5.74
CA SER A 19 -2.04 3.74 6.52
C SER A 19 -2.97 4.55 5.62
N ILE A 20 -2.46 5.06 4.49
CA ILE A 20 -3.23 5.83 3.51
C ILE A 20 -4.38 5.00 2.95
N LEU A 21 -4.15 3.72 2.63
CA LEU A 21 -5.21 2.85 2.10
C LEU A 21 -6.37 2.63 3.09
N LYS A 22 -6.12 2.80 4.40
CA LYS A 22 -7.15 2.72 5.45
C LYS A 22 -7.79 4.07 5.79
N MET A 23 -7.27 5.18 5.30
CA MET A 23 -7.85 6.49 5.57
C MET A 23 -9.07 6.73 4.67
N ASP A 24 -10.03 7.46 5.21
CA ASP A 24 -11.22 7.93 4.52
C ASP A 24 -10.87 9.05 3.55
N LEU A 25 -10.39 8.67 2.36
CA LEU A 25 -9.89 9.60 1.34
C LEU A 25 -10.95 10.00 0.31
N TYR A 26 -11.97 9.16 0.10
CA TYR A 26 -13.02 9.46 -0.85
C TYR A 26 -14.29 9.90 -0.14
N THR A 27 -15.06 10.73 -0.82
CA THR A 27 -16.27 11.32 -0.28
C THR A 27 -17.37 11.18 -1.33
N ASP A 28 -18.27 10.24 -1.11
CA ASP A 28 -19.43 10.02 -1.96
C ASP A 28 -20.61 10.85 -1.42
N ARG A 29 -21.36 11.46 -2.33
CA ARG A 29 -22.59 12.19 -2.00
C ARG A 29 -23.79 11.39 -2.50
N TYR A 30 -24.78 11.20 -1.65
CA TYR A 30 -26.01 10.49 -1.99
C TYR A 30 -27.23 11.30 -1.55
N HIS A 31 -28.36 11.10 -2.23
CA HIS A 31 -29.60 11.78 -1.89
C HIS A 31 -30.31 10.99 -0.78
N LEU A 32 -30.68 11.69 0.29
CA LEU A 32 -31.51 11.15 1.36
C LEU A 32 -33.00 11.25 0.96
N PRO A 33 -33.89 10.42 1.54
CA PRO A 33 -35.32 10.43 1.22
C PRO A 33 -36.05 11.74 1.53
N ASP A 34 -35.49 12.57 2.39
CA ASP A 34 -35.96 13.91 2.78
C ASP A 34 -35.51 15.02 1.81
N GLY A 35 -34.72 14.68 0.78
CA GLY A 35 -34.17 15.63 -0.18
C GLY A 35 -32.87 16.29 0.28
N GLU A 36 -32.33 15.94 1.44
CA GLU A 36 -31.01 16.39 1.88
C GLU A 36 -29.89 15.57 1.20
N MET A 37 -28.68 16.13 1.18
CA MET A 37 -27.50 15.44 0.65
C MET A 37 -26.72 14.80 1.79
N GLY A 38 -26.70 13.47 1.81
CA GLY A 38 -25.84 12.68 2.68
C GLY A 38 -24.41 12.62 2.14
N VAL A 39 -23.43 12.61 3.05
CA VAL A 39 -22.02 12.41 2.72
C VAL A 39 -21.58 11.08 3.32
N HIS A 40 -21.08 10.18 2.49
CA HIS A 40 -20.45 8.94 2.93
C HIS A 40 -18.96 9.03 2.61
N THR A 41 -18.12 8.98 3.65
CA THR A 41 -16.69 8.85 3.48
C THR A 41 -16.34 7.38 3.32
N ARG A 42 -15.51 7.05 2.33
CA ARG A 42 -15.03 5.68 2.10
C ARG A 42 -13.52 5.64 1.99
N SER A 43 -12.93 4.57 2.50
CA SER A 43 -11.52 4.27 2.32
C SER A 43 -11.25 3.70 0.90
N PRO A 44 -10.02 3.83 0.37
CA PRO A 44 -9.63 3.14 -0.87
C PRO A 44 -9.85 1.63 -0.84
N ILE A 45 -9.70 1.02 0.33
CA ILE A 45 -9.98 -0.41 0.51
C ILE A 45 -11.47 -0.69 0.32
N GLU A 46 -12.36 0.10 0.92
CA GLU A 46 -13.81 -0.07 0.74
C GLU A 46 -14.25 0.16 -0.71
N SER A 47 -13.60 1.09 -1.42
CA SER A 47 -13.81 1.29 -2.86
C SER A 47 -13.54 -0.01 -3.65
N LEU A 48 -12.43 -0.71 -3.36
CA LEU A 48 -12.09 -1.98 -3.99
C LEU A 48 -13.11 -3.10 -3.70
N TYR A 49 -13.59 -3.19 -2.46
CA TYR A 49 -14.59 -4.20 -2.09
C TYR A 49 -15.94 -3.94 -2.76
N THR A 50 -16.32 -2.66 -2.91
CA THR A 50 -17.57 -2.28 -3.59
C THR A 50 -17.52 -2.59 -5.09
N ALA A 51 -16.32 -2.61 -5.67
CA ALA A 51 -16.08 -2.88 -7.07
C ALA A 51 -15.62 -4.34 -7.36
N ASP A 52 -15.85 -5.26 -6.41
CA ASP A 52 -15.54 -6.69 -6.53
C ASP A 52 -14.08 -7.01 -6.89
N ASN A 53 -13.12 -6.15 -6.53
CA ASN A 53 -11.70 -6.34 -6.83
C ASN A 53 -10.79 -6.33 -5.57
N PRO A 54 -11.09 -7.15 -4.54
CA PRO A 54 -10.27 -7.21 -3.33
C PRO A 54 -8.88 -7.82 -3.59
N VAL A 55 -8.67 -8.43 -4.76
CA VAL A 55 -7.40 -9.06 -5.18
C VAL A 55 -6.25 -8.05 -5.14
N LEU A 56 -6.48 -6.80 -5.56
CA LEU A 56 -5.47 -5.75 -5.53
C LEU A 56 -4.97 -5.46 -4.10
N PHE A 57 -5.87 -5.48 -3.12
CA PHE A 57 -5.50 -5.31 -1.71
C PHE A 57 -4.64 -6.47 -1.19
N TYR A 58 -4.99 -7.70 -1.51
CA TYR A 58 -4.18 -8.87 -1.13
C TYR A 58 -2.79 -8.85 -1.79
N LEU A 59 -2.71 -8.46 -3.06
CA LEU A 59 -1.43 -8.28 -3.76
C LEU A 59 -0.58 -7.18 -3.12
N GLN A 60 -1.21 -6.08 -2.66
CA GLN A 60 -0.52 -5.02 -1.94
C GLN A 60 0.11 -5.52 -0.63
N ILE A 61 -0.66 -6.26 0.18
CA ILE A 61 -0.16 -6.84 1.42
C ILE A 61 1.02 -7.80 1.14
N LEU A 62 0.88 -8.66 0.13
CA LEU A 62 1.93 -9.62 -0.23
C LEU A 62 3.23 -8.90 -0.65
N ALA A 63 3.14 -7.93 -1.55
CA ALA A 63 4.29 -7.15 -2.01
C ALA A 63 4.95 -6.37 -0.88
N MET A 64 4.15 -5.82 0.03
CA MET A 64 4.61 -5.10 1.22
C MET A 64 5.38 -6.03 2.18
N ILE A 65 4.88 -7.24 2.44
CA ILE A 65 5.54 -8.22 3.31
C ILE A 65 6.88 -8.65 2.70
N ILE A 66 6.89 -9.01 1.41
CA ILE A 66 8.09 -9.47 0.72
C ILE A 66 9.18 -8.39 0.72
N SER A 67 8.82 -7.15 0.39
CA SER A 67 9.77 -6.03 0.36
C SER A 67 10.28 -5.67 1.74
N THR A 68 9.41 -5.63 2.76
CA THR A 68 9.78 -5.35 4.15
C THR A 68 10.69 -6.44 4.73
N ALA A 69 10.35 -7.71 4.52
CA ALA A 69 11.18 -8.83 4.96
C ALA A 69 12.57 -8.79 4.30
N ALA A 70 12.63 -8.53 2.99
CA ALA A 70 13.90 -8.39 2.28
C ALA A 70 14.72 -7.19 2.79
N ALA A 71 14.08 -6.05 3.09
CA ALA A 71 14.73 -4.88 3.68
C ALA A 71 15.35 -5.22 5.05
N LEU A 72 14.61 -5.92 5.92
CA LEU A 72 15.10 -6.36 7.24
C LEU A 72 16.33 -7.27 7.10
N LEU A 73 16.29 -8.26 6.21
CA LEU A 73 17.44 -9.14 5.96
C LEU A 73 18.68 -8.36 5.52
N LEU A 74 18.52 -7.32 4.69
CA LEU A 74 19.63 -6.44 4.27
C LEU A 74 20.18 -5.61 5.44
N ILE A 75 19.31 -5.14 6.35
CA ILE A 75 19.70 -4.41 7.57
C ILE A 75 20.51 -5.31 8.50
N PHE A 76 20.10 -6.57 8.69
CA PHE A 76 20.85 -7.57 9.47
C PHE A 76 22.13 -8.08 8.79
N GLY A 77 22.48 -7.53 7.62
CA GLY A 77 23.78 -7.79 6.99
C GLY A 77 23.79 -8.94 5.98
N VAL A 78 22.64 -9.45 5.55
CA VAL A 78 22.57 -10.44 4.45
C VAL A 78 22.96 -9.75 3.13
N LYS A 79 24.17 -9.99 2.63
CA LYS A 79 24.70 -9.29 1.44
C LYS A 79 24.40 -9.97 0.10
N ARG A 80 23.47 -10.93 0.05
CA ARG A 80 23.15 -11.68 -1.18
C ARG A 80 22.51 -10.78 -2.24
N ARG A 81 23.00 -10.88 -3.49
CA ARG A 81 22.47 -10.10 -4.63
C ARG A 81 20.99 -10.39 -4.88
N ILE A 82 20.57 -11.65 -4.70
CA ILE A 82 19.18 -12.07 -4.86
C ILE A 82 18.26 -11.31 -3.89
N VAL A 83 18.63 -11.17 -2.61
CA VAL A 83 17.82 -10.45 -1.61
C VAL A 83 17.66 -8.98 -1.97
N LYS A 84 18.71 -8.35 -2.53
CA LYS A 84 18.62 -6.97 -3.03
C LYS A 84 17.65 -6.84 -4.20
N ILE A 85 17.70 -7.77 -5.16
CA ILE A 85 16.79 -7.76 -6.31
C ILE A 85 15.34 -7.95 -5.84
N VAL A 86 15.10 -8.92 -4.95
CA VAL A 86 13.78 -9.16 -4.36
C VAL A 86 13.26 -7.92 -3.63
N TRP A 87 14.11 -7.23 -2.86
CA TRP A 87 13.76 -5.97 -2.22
C TRP A 87 13.35 -4.89 -3.23
N VAL A 88 14.16 -4.64 -4.27
CA VAL A 88 13.85 -3.62 -5.29
C VAL A 88 12.56 -3.95 -6.03
N CYS A 89 12.44 -5.19 -6.54
CA CYS A 89 11.25 -5.63 -7.27
C CYS A 89 10.00 -5.55 -6.39
N GLY A 90 10.11 -5.96 -5.12
CA GLY A 90 9.01 -5.88 -4.15
C GLY A 90 8.58 -4.43 -3.88
N MET A 91 9.53 -3.50 -3.72
CA MET A 91 9.21 -2.07 -3.51
C MET A 91 8.54 -1.44 -4.73
N ILE A 92 9.01 -1.76 -5.94
CA ILE A 92 8.40 -1.26 -7.18
C ILE A 92 6.98 -1.82 -7.32
N ALA A 93 6.80 -3.13 -7.12
CA ALA A 93 5.49 -3.77 -7.20
C ALA A 93 4.52 -3.18 -6.16
N SER A 94 4.95 -3.04 -4.91
CA SER A 94 4.12 -2.47 -3.83
C SER A 94 3.76 -1.00 -4.09
N THR A 95 4.66 -0.22 -4.70
CA THR A 95 4.36 1.17 -5.07
C THR A 95 3.37 1.23 -6.24
N ALA A 96 3.56 0.39 -7.26
CA ALA A 96 2.66 0.33 -8.41
C ALA A 96 1.24 -0.09 -8.02
N ILE A 97 1.11 -1.14 -7.21
CA ILE A 97 -0.20 -1.61 -6.73
C ILE A 97 -0.85 -0.56 -5.82
N PHE A 98 -0.10 0.07 -4.91
CA PHE A 98 -0.62 1.19 -4.09
C PHE A 98 -1.22 2.31 -4.94
N ILE A 99 -0.53 2.73 -6.00
CA ILE A 99 -1.03 3.76 -6.93
C ILE A 99 -2.26 3.26 -7.66
N MET A 100 -2.28 2.01 -8.12
CA MET A 100 -3.46 1.43 -8.78
C MET A 100 -4.68 1.47 -7.86
N ILE A 101 -4.53 1.13 -6.58
CA ILE A 101 -5.64 1.17 -5.60
C ILE A 101 -6.12 2.61 -5.38
N LEU A 102 -5.23 3.60 -5.36
CA LEU A 102 -5.61 5.01 -5.18
C LEU A 102 -6.30 5.64 -6.40
N VAL A 103 -6.04 5.14 -7.60
CA VAL A 103 -6.65 5.66 -8.83
C VAL A 103 -7.98 4.99 -9.13
N TYR A 104 -8.23 3.83 -8.52
CA TYR A 104 -9.39 2.99 -8.76
C TYR A 104 -10.63 3.46 -7.98
#